data_AF-A0A0M9VU11-F1
#
_entry.id   AF-A0A0M9VU11-F1
#
_cell.length_a   1.000
_cell.length_b   1.000
_cell.length_c   1.000
_cell.angle_alpha   90.00
_cell.angle_beta   90.00
_cell.angle_gamma   90.00
#
_symmetry.space_group_name_H-M   'P 1'
#
loop_
_entity.id
_entity.type
_entity.pdbx_description
1 polymer ?
#
loop_
_entity_poly.entity_id
_entity_poly.type
_entity_poly.pdbx_seq_one_letter_code
_entity_poly.pdbx_strand_id
1 'polypeptide(L)'
;MALKRLLALGALAQLDLTFGSSLPKTSSSQCPPRPADLPVAFDGTYLNPLPGPDVPGFDWYWFQAIAPEPTNGNIASVEVVFYFNFAFTPFPTDPPYRIDVSGVFKNGSDFMVSVPVTTTPEITTEGQSVSGRWGDVGSFSIFNDLQDAAIMVKDAASGLEGSLIFKNAGTPPHGPCSDCTTVPPYFDPLAAGQSLNDAEAQLYNKVGWATIMPRAIAQVNITVGGESLLLEDALGYHDQTWGPAGFEQFAFTWLSGQGACGPFDITYGEVQAIGSGRDKDIIKGFLAYDGQIVQNQCSRFGEGRDKDTLSVTLTGQTTDPFTGEQAPTGLVLEFTLANGTQYVFNLENSNENPAQTVYHRWRLGGKGGRVGGEQYDCALIADWLNPGGAVYSEGSSIFDEQ
;
A
#
# COMPACT_ATOMS: atom_id res chain seq x y z
N MET A 1 47.67 -15.47 48.69
CA MET A 1 47.41 -16.60 47.76
C MET A 1 46.64 -16.05 46.57
N ALA A 2 47.04 -16.45 45.35
CA ALA A 2 46.48 -16.14 44.02
C ALA A 2 46.57 -14.67 43.53
N LEU A 3 47.57 -14.26 42.74
CA LEU A 3 47.81 -14.43 41.28
C LEU A 3 46.99 -13.45 40.39
N LYS A 4 47.52 -12.26 40.06
CA LYS A 4 48.01 -11.82 38.72
C LYS A 4 47.18 -12.29 37.49
N ARG A 5 46.61 -11.33 36.74
CA ARG A 5 46.72 -11.08 35.27
C ARG A 5 45.64 -10.06 34.84
N LEU A 6 46.01 -8.89 34.32
CA LEU A 6 46.31 -8.54 32.92
C LEU A 6 45.06 -7.93 32.23
N LEU A 7 45.10 -6.64 31.91
CA LEU A 7 44.59 -6.10 30.64
C LEU A 7 45.14 -4.69 30.45
N ALA A 8 45.97 -4.58 29.42
CA ALA A 8 46.61 -3.37 28.93
C ALA A 8 45.70 -2.69 27.90
N LEU A 9 46.02 -1.42 27.65
CA LEU A 9 45.46 -0.50 26.67
C LEU A 9 45.14 -1.14 25.31
N GLY A 10 43.99 -0.75 24.76
CA GLY A 10 43.70 -0.78 23.34
C GLY A 10 42.84 0.43 23.00
N ALA A 11 43.46 1.47 22.44
CA ALA A 11 42.78 2.63 21.90
C ALA A 11 41.84 2.18 20.76
N LEU A 12 40.54 2.36 20.93
CA LEU A 12 39.59 2.34 19.83
C LEU A 12 39.67 3.69 19.14
N ALA A 13 40.34 3.70 17.99
CA ALA A 13 40.19 4.75 17.01
C ALA A 13 38.71 4.83 16.64
N GLN A 14 38.08 5.97 16.93
CA GLN A 14 36.86 6.39 16.25
C GLN A 14 37.22 6.54 14.77
N LEU A 15 36.88 5.53 13.96
CA LEU A 15 36.70 5.76 12.54
C LEU A 15 35.43 6.61 12.41
N ASP A 16 35.62 7.91 12.23
CA ASP A 16 34.61 8.77 11.60
C ASP A 16 34.38 8.24 10.18
N LEU A 17 33.39 7.35 10.04
CA LEU A 17 32.75 7.08 8.77
C LEU A 17 31.81 8.25 8.47
N THR A 18 32.38 9.37 8.03
CA THR A 18 31.63 10.39 7.31
C THR A 18 31.17 9.79 5.98
N PHE A 19 30.02 9.11 5.99
CA PHE A 19 29.27 8.91 4.76
C PHE A 19 28.77 10.29 4.32
N GLY A 20 29.22 10.74 3.15
CA GLY A 20 28.72 11.95 2.51
C GLY A 20 27.26 11.76 2.13
N SER A 21 26.34 11.97 3.07
CA SER A 21 24.90 11.99 2.87
C SER A 21 24.47 13.34 2.29
N SER A 22 24.82 13.59 1.03
CA SER A 22 24.15 14.64 0.25
C SER A 22 23.36 13.96 -0.86
N LEU A 23 22.32 13.21 -0.48
CA LEU A 23 21.23 12.95 -1.41
C LEU A 23 20.65 14.32 -1.80
N PRO A 24 20.48 14.61 -3.10
CA PRO A 24 19.91 15.88 -3.52
C PRO A 24 18.48 15.95 -3.00
N LYS A 25 18.20 16.91 -2.12
CA LYS A 25 16.83 17.30 -1.79
C LYS A 25 16.18 17.76 -3.09
N THR A 26 15.13 17.09 -3.53
CA THR A 26 14.16 17.73 -4.42
C THR A 26 13.69 18.99 -3.70
N SER A 27 13.68 20.13 -4.41
CA SER A 27 13.25 21.39 -3.81
C SER A 27 11.86 21.20 -3.24
N SER A 28 11.67 21.40 -1.94
CA SER A 28 10.34 21.42 -1.33
C SER A 28 9.55 22.53 -2.01
N SER A 29 8.75 22.20 -3.03
CA SER A 29 7.73 23.10 -3.53
C SER A 29 6.80 23.37 -2.35
N GLN A 30 6.62 24.65 -2.01
CA GLN A 30 5.62 25.01 -1.02
C GLN A 30 4.27 24.48 -1.50
N CYS A 31 3.63 23.64 -0.69
CA CYS A 31 2.34 23.07 -1.03
C CYS A 31 1.33 24.19 -1.28
N PRO A 32 0.53 24.12 -2.35
CA PRO A 32 -0.49 25.13 -2.62
C PRO A 32 -1.54 25.14 -1.49
N PRO A 33 -2.28 26.24 -1.30
CA PRO A 33 -3.39 26.28 -0.35
C PRO A 33 -4.43 25.20 -0.65
N ARG A 34 -5.00 24.57 0.39
CA ARG A 34 -6.05 23.55 0.23
C ARG A 34 -7.33 24.17 -0.38
N PRO A 35 -7.87 23.62 -1.48
CA PRO A 35 -9.17 24.02 -2.02
C PRO A 35 -10.30 23.85 -0.99
N ALA A 36 -11.29 24.73 -1.04
CA ALA A 36 -12.38 24.77 -0.05
C ALA A 36 -13.40 23.62 -0.20
N ASP A 37 -13.37 22.93 -1.34
CA ASP A 37 -14.24 21.80 -1.71
C ASP A 37 -13.67 20.43 -1.30
N LEU A 38 -12.39 20.36 -0.92
CA LEU A 38 -11.83 19.16 -0.31
C LEU A 38 -12.33 19.00 1.14
N PRO A 39 -12.36 17.77 1.68
CA PRO A 39 -12.61 17.56 3.11
C PRO A 39 -11.65 18.38 3.97
N VAL A 40 -11.92 18.54 5.27
CA VAL A 40 -10.99 19.26 6.15
C VAL A 40 -9.79 18.37 6.48
N ALA A 41 -10.01 17.10 6.80
CA ALA A 41 -8.94 16.12 7.01
C ALA A 41 -8.42 15.55 5.68
N PHE A 42 -7.15 15.17 5.64
CA PHE A 42 -6.57 14.48 4.47
C PHE A 42 -7.06 13.04 4.34
N ASP A 43 -7.32 12.35 5.45
CA ASP A 43 -7.97 11.03 5.49
C ASP A 43 -9.51 11.13 5.56
N GLY A 44 -10.07 12.28 5.19
CA GLY A 44 -11.51 12.53 5.30
C GLY A 44 -12.30 11.85 4.17
N THR A 45 -13.61 11.81 4.30
CA THR A 45 -14.48 11.29 3.23
C THR A 45 -14.50 12.24 2.03
N TYR A 46 -14.01 11.79 0.88
CA TYR A 46 -14.01 12.57 -0.36
C TYR A 46 -15.29 12.39 -1.18
N LEU A 47 -16.07 11.34 -0.91
CA LEU A 47 -17.36 11.09 -1.54
C LEU A 47 -18.51 11.67 -0.70
N ASN A 48 -19.39 12.43 -1.36
CA ASN A 48 -20.61 12.96 -0.75
C ASN A 48 -21.78 12.90 -1.75
N PRO A 49 -22.84 12.12 -1.47
CA PRO A 49 -23.01 11.24 -0.31
C PRO A 49 -22.01 10.08 -0.26
N LEU A 50 -21.84 9.48 0.92
CA LEU A 50 -21.02 8.26 1.11
C LEU A 50 -21.63 7.06 0.36
N PRO A 51 -20.81 6.16 -0.22
CA PRO A 51 -21.28 4.94 -0.85
C PRO A 51 -22.08 4.04 0.10
N GLY A 52 -23.05 3.32 -0.46
CA GLY A 52 -23.95 2.44 0.29
C GLY A 52 -24.96 1.73 -0.62
N PRO A 53 -26.05 1.17 -0.08
CA PRO A 53 -27.03 0.37 -0.86
C PRO A 53 -27.58 1.08 -2.11
N ASP A 54 -27.84 2.38 -2.00
CA ASP A 54 -28.48 3.19 -3.03
C ASP A 54 -27.51 4.22 -3.65
N VAL A 55 -26.25 4.25 -3.20
CA VAL A 55 -25.23 5.21 -3.64
C VAL A 55 -24.06 4.42 -4.22
N PRO A 56 -23.84 4.48 -5.55
CA PRO A 56 -22.77 3.74 -6.20
C PRO A 56 -21.39 4.24 -5.77
N GLY A 57 -20.39 3.42 -6.04
CA GLY A 57 -19.00 3.69 -5.68
C GLY A 57 -18.55 2.90 -4.48
N PHE A 58 -17.31 3.14 -4.08
CA PHE A 58 -16.70 2.57 -2.89
C PHE A 58 -15.80 3.60 -2.23
N ASP A 59 -15.59 3.45 -0.93
CA ASP A 59 -14.57 4.14 -0.15
C ASP A 59 -14.02 3.13 0.84
N TRP A 60 -12.71 2.91 0.84
CA TRP A 60 -12.06 2.02 1.78
C TRP A 60 -10.97 2.73 2.57
N TYR A 61 -10.79 2.27 3.81
CA TYR A 61 -9.67 2.64 4.67
C TYR A 61 -8.88 1.38 4.96
N TRP A 62 -7.65 1.31 4.46
CA TRP A 62 -6.82 0.10 4.55
C TRP A 62 -5.62 0.33 5.45
N PHE A 63 -5.48 -0.52 6.46
CA PHE A 63 -4.34 -0.58 7.36
C PHE A 63 -3.63 -1.91 7.15
N GLN A 64 -2.31 -1.88 7.04
CA GLN A 64 -1.50 -3.11 6.98
C GLN A 64 -0.34 -3.04 7.97
N ALA A 65 0.05 -4.20 8.49
CA ALA A 65 1.25 -4.37 9.28
C ALA A 65 1.94 -5.67 8.88
N ILE A 66 3.23 -5.59 8.55
CA ILE A 66 4.04 -6.74 8.13
C ILE A 66 5.25 -6.91 9.03
N ALA A 67 5.62 -8.16 9.30
CA ALA A 67 6.88 -8.45 9.97
C ALA A 67 8.05 -7.98 9.09
N PRO A 68 9.03 -7.24 9.63
CA PRO A 68 10.15 -6.73 8.85
C PRO A 68 11.08 -7.85 8.35
N GLU A 69 11.07 -9.00 9.05
CA GLU A 69 11.92 -10.14 8.73
C GLU A 69 11.07 -11.42 8.62
N PRO A 70 11.31 -12.26 7.59
CA PRO A 70 10.59 -13.51 7.44
C PRO A 70 10.97 -14.51 8.54
N THR A 71 9.98 -15.29 8.99
CA THR A 71 10.18 -16.42 9.92
C THR A 71 9.94 -17.72 9.15
N ASN A 72 10.98 -18.54 9.01
CA ASN A 72 10.92 -19.81 8.24
C ASN A 72 10.43 -19.61 6.78
N GLY A 73 10.80 -18.49 6.16
CA GLY A 73 10.37 -18.16 4.80
C GLY A 73 8.98 -17.52 4.70
N ASN A 74 8.22 -17.40 5.79
CA ASN A 74 6.93 -16.72 5.80
C ASN A 74 7.06 -15.29 6.32
N ILE A 75 6.39 -14.35 5.67
CA ILE A 75 6.25 -12.98 6.16
C ILE A 75 4.91 -12.88 6.88
N ALA A 76 4.96 -12.85 8.21
CA ALA A 76 3.75 -12.69 9.00
C ALA A 76 3.17 -11.29 8.76
N SER A 77 1.85 -11.20 8.59
CA SER A 77 1.18 -9.93 8.31
C SER A 77 -0.26 -9.91 8.82
N VAL A 78 -0.81 -8.70 8.89
CA VAL A 78 -2.24 -8.46 9.04
C VAL A 78 -2.64 -7.24 8.21
N GLU A 79 -3.80 -7.33 7.58
CA GLU A 79 -4.43 -6.23 6.89
C GLU A 79 -5.88 -6.08 7.40
N VAL A 80 -6.28 -4.85 7.67
CA VAL A 80 -7.63 -4.49 8.09
C VAL A 80 -8.17 -3.46 7.11
N VAL A 81 -9.29 -3.77 6.47
CA VAL A 81 -9.94 -2.87 5.51
C VAL A 81 -11.37 -2.58 5.96
N PHE A 82 -11.68 -1.29 6.10
CA PHE A 82 -13.03 -0.82 6.39
C PHE A 82 -13.70 -0.35 5.09
N TYR A 83 -14.84 -0.94 4.74
CA TYR A 83 -15.51 -0.69 3.46
C TYR A 83 -16.82 0.08 3.62
N PHE A 84 -16.94 1.19 2.88
CA PHE A 84 -18.20 1.69 2.37
C PHE A 84 -18.45 1.11 0.98
N ASN A 85 -19.42 0.21 0.88
CA ASN A 85 -19.76 -0.53 -0.35
C ASN A 85 -18.58 -1.35 -0.90
N PHE A 86 -18.78 -2.02 -2.04
CA PHE A 86 -17.81 -2.95 -2.59
C PHE A 86 -17.00 -2.34 -3.72
N ALA A 87 -15.69 -2.54 -3.66
CA ALA A 87 -14.78 -2.20 -4.75
C ALA A 87 -14.86 -3.17 -5.94
N PHE A 88 -15.53 -4.31 -5.76
CA PHE A 88 -15.83 -5.29 -6.81
C PHE A 88 -17.33 -5.59 -6.80
N THR A 89 -17.87 -6.18 -7.87
CA THR A 89 -19.28 -6.57 -7.91
C THR A 89 -19.64 -7.49 -6.72
N PRO A 90 -20.56 -7.08 -5.82
CA PRO A 90 -21.03 -7.90 -4.71
C PRO A 90 -21.99 -8.99 -5.17
N PHE A 91 -22.14 -10.04 -4.37
CA PHE A 91 -23.31 -10.91 -4.49
C PHE A 91 -24.57 -10.16 -4.03
N PRO A 92 -25.77 -10.49 -4.56
CA PRO A 92 -27.02 -9.82 -4.18
C PRO A 92 -27.36 -9.86 -2.68
N THR A 93 -26.76 -10.80 -1.94
CA THR A 93 -26.96 -10.96 -0.50
C THR A 93 -25.88 -10.31 0.35
N ASP A 94 -24.84 -9.76 -0.28
CA ASP A 94 -23.74 -9.19 0.47
C ASP A 94 -24.17 -7.86 1.11
N PRO A 95 -23.82 -7.63 2.38
CA PRO A 95 -24.19 -6.41 3.07
C PRO A 95 -23.36 -5.24 2.56
N PRO A 96 -23.95 -4.04 2.42
CA PRO A 96 -23.31 -2.86 1.85
C PRO A 96 -22.05 -2.39 2.60
N TYR A 97 -21.85 -2.83 3.83
CA TYR A 97 -20.73 -2.43 4.66
C TYR A 97 -20.10 -3.67 5.29
N ARG A 98 -18.77 -3.67 5.41
CA ARG A 98 -18.04 -4.76 6.05
C ARG A 98 -16.67 -4.29 6.54
N ILE A 99 -16.08 -5.12 7.38
CA ILE A 99 -14.66 -5.07 7.69
C ILE A 99 -14.05 -6.38 7.18
N ASP A 100 -12.97 -6.28 6.41
CA ASP A 100 -12.17 -7.44 6.03
C ASP A 100 -10.88 -7.44 6.86
N VAL A 101 -10.56 -8.58 7.48
CA VAL A 101 -9.34 -8.80 8.24
C VAL A 101 -8.63 -10.02 7.69
N SER A 102 -7.51 -9.81 7.00
CA SER A 102 -6.68 -10.86 6.41
C SER A 102 -5.28 -10.87 7.02
N GLY A 103 -4.53 -11.94 6.78
CA GLY A 103 -3.12 -11.97 7.15
C GLY A 103 -2.49 -13.35 7.07
N VAL A 104 -1.24 -13.42 7.54
CA VAL A 104 -0.45 -14.66 7.59
C VAL A 104 0.19 -14.75 8.98
N PHE A 105 0.03 -15.89 9.64
CA PHE A 105 0.68 -16.19 10.92
C PHE A 105 2.15 -16.55 10.71
N LYS A 106 2.96 -16.50 11.79
CA LYS A 106 4.40 -16.81 11.75
C LYS A 106 4.72 -18.26 11.35
N ASN A 107 3.76 -19.16 11.48
CA ASN A 107 3.87 -20.55 11.04
C ASN A 107 3.53 -20.74 9.54
N GLY A 108 3.08 -19.68 8.86
CA GLY A 108 2.69 -19.69 7.45
C GLY A 108 1.22 -19.99 7.17
N SER A 109 0.38 -20.26 8.19
CA SER A 109 -1.07 -20.34 7.95
C SER A 109 -1.64 -18.95 7.68
N ASP A 110 -2.53 -18.86 6.70
CA ASP A 110 -3.27 -17.64 6.40
C ASP A 110 -4.63 -17.60 7.12
N PHE A 111 -5.22 -16.41 7.17
CA PHE A 111 -6.60 -16.21 7.60
C PHE A 111 -7.25 -15.08 6.80
N MET A 112 -8.57 -15.17 6.64
CA MET A 112 -9.41 -14.11 6.08
C MET A 112 -10.77 -14.15 6.78
N VAL A 113 -11.14 -13.03 7.39
CA VAL A 113 -12.41 -12.85 8.08
C VAL A 113 -13.10 -11.63 7.49
N SER A 114 -14.27 -11.83 6.88
CA SER A 114 -15.16 -10.75 6.45
C SER A 114 -16.32 -10.62 7.42
N VAL A 115 -16.40 -9.49 8.12
CA VAL A 115 -17.44 -9.22 9.10
C VAL A 115 -18.48 -8.27 8.52
N PRO A 116 -19.71 -8.74 8.24
CA PRO A 116 -20.77 -7.92 7.67
C PRO A 116 -21.32 -6.90 8.66
N VAL A 117 -21.65 -5.70 8.17
CA VAL A 117 -22.30 -4.62 8.94
C VAL A 117 -23.55 -4.12 8.20
N THR A 118 -24.69 -4.16 8.88
CA THR A 118 -25.98 -3.82 8.27
C THR A 118 -26.40 -2.37 8.49
N THR A 119 -25.79 -1.69 9.46
CA THR A 119 -26.01 -0.27 9.74
C THR A 119 -24.96 0.58 9.05
N THR A 120 -25.34 1.76 8.55
CA THR A 120 -24.38 2.72 7.99
C THR A 120 -23.26 3.03 9.00
N PRO A 121 -21.99 2.83 8.63
CA PRO A 121 -20.86 3.18 9.46
C PRO A 121 -20.80 4.69 9.74
N GLU A 122 -20.21 5.05 10.87
CA GLU A 122 -20.05 6.44 11.30
C GLU A 122 -18.61 6.88 11.02
N ILE A 123 -18.43 7.95 10.25
CA ILE A 123 -17.15 8.68 10.17
C ILE A 123 -17.31 10.03 10.84
N THR A 124 -16.36 10.38 11.69
CA THR A 124 -16.25 11.70 12.32
C THR A 124 -14.93 12.32 11.95
N THR A 125 -14.96 13.61 11.62
CA THR A 125 -13.77 14.42 11.34
C THR A 125 -13.74 15.65 12.23
N GLU A 126 -12.62 15.86 12.94
CA GLU A 126 -12.35 17.07 13.72
C GLU A 126 -10.93 17.56 13.44
N GLY A 127 -10.82 18.64 12.67
CA GLY A 127 -9.53 19.09 12.14
C GLY A 127 -8.98 18.07 11.13
N GLN A 128 -7.78 17.57 11.38
CA GLN A 128 -7.19 16.44 10.64
C GLN A 128 -7.52 15.08 11.28
N SER A 129 -8.12 15.05 12.48
CA SER A 129 -8.46 13.78 13.11
C SER A 129 -9.61 13.13 12.37
N VAL A 130 -9.50 11.83 12.12
CA VAL A 130 -10.55 11.03 11.49
C VAL A 130 -10.77 9.78 12.32
N SER A 131 -12.02 9.46 12.63
CA SER A 131 -12.38 8.22 13.29
C SER A 131 -13.55 7.57 12.58
N GLY A 132 -13.46 6.26 12.38
CA GLY A 132 -14.51 5.45 11.78
C GLY A 132 -15.00 4.35 12.72
N ARG A 133 -16.31 4.06 12.68
CA ARG A 133 -16.94 2.99 13.47
C ARG A 133 -17.91 2.18 12.60
N TRP A 134 -17.61 0.90 12.44
CA TRP A 134 -18.41 -0.09 11.73
C TRP A 134 -19.21 -0.91 12.76
N GLY A 135 -20.28 -0.31 13.27
CA GLY A 135 -21.07 -0.90 14.35
C GLY A 135 -20.22 -1.20 15.59
N ASP A 136 -20.38 -2.40 16.15
CA ASP A 136 -19.59 -2.86 17.31
C ASP A 136 -18.45 -3.81 16.92
N VAL A 137 -18.23 -4.02 15.62
CA VAL A 137 -17.26 -5.03 15.12
C VAL A 137 -15.90 -4.45 14.77
N GLY A 138 -15.81 -3.13 14.58
CA GLY A 138 -14.51 -2.50 14.49
C GLY A 138 -14.55 -1.00 14.34
N SER A 139 -13.39 -0.40 14.56
CA SER A 139 -13.20 1.04 14.53
C SER A 139 -11.75 1.39 14.24
N PHE A 140 -11.54 2.59 13.70
CA PHE A 140 -10.22 3.20 13.64
C PHE A 140 -10.26 4.65 14.15
N SER A 141 -9.10 5.18 14.52
CA SER A 141 -8.89 6.58 14.87
C SER A 141 -7.51 7.01 14.43
N ILE A 142 -7.44 8.10 13.66
CA ILE A 142 -6.22 8.80 13.27
C ILE A 142 -6.24 10.16 13.95
N PHE A 143 -5.14 10.49 14.62
CA PHE A 143 -5.04 11.72 15.41
C PHE A 143 -4.66 12.92 14.54
N ASN A 144 -4.87 14.13 15.07
CA ASN A 144 -4.79 15.38 14.32
C ASN A 144 -3.41 15.69 13.68
N ASP A 145 -2.35 15.04 14.10
CA ASP A 145 -1.01 15.21 13.55
C ASP A 145 -0.65 14.16 12.48
N LEU A 146 -1.57 13.22 12.20
CA LEU A 146 -1.38 12.07 11.31
C LEU A 146 -0.19 11.19 11.72
N GLN A 147 0.26 11.28 12.98
CA GLN A 147 1.40 10.51 13.49
C GLN A 147 0.96 9.21 14.15
N ASP A 148 -0.19 9.22 14.83
CA ASP A 148 -0.68 8.05 15.54
C ASP A 148 -1.99 7.55 14.90
N ALA A 149 -2.17 6.23 14.89
CA ALA A 149 -3.47 5.62 14.59
C ALA A 149 -3.72 4.40 15.47
N ALA A 150 -4.99 4.16 15.78
CA ALA A 150 -5.44 3.03 16.57
C ALA A 150 -6.60 2.33 15.87
N ILE A 151 -6.53 1.02 15.79
CA ILE A 151 -7.51 0.16 15.13
C ILE A 151 -7.94 -0.91 16.12
N MET A 152 -9.24 -1.18 16.16
CA MET A 152 -9.86 -2.23 16.97
C MET A 152 -10.76 -3.08 16.08
N VAL A 153 -10.68 -4.40 16.24
CA VAL A 153 -11.53 -5.35 15.53
C VAL A 153 -12.06 -6.41 16.50
N LYS A 154 -13.31 -6.81 16.31
CA LYS A 154 -13.97 -7.80 17.15
C LYS A 154 -15.14 -8.47 16.42
N ASP A 155 -15.09 -9.78 16.32
CA ASP A 155 -16.22 -10.61 15.94
C ASP A 155 -16.19 -11.96 16.67
N ALA A 156 -17.19 -12.19 17.50
CA ALA A 156 -17.28 -13.41 18.30
C ALA A 156 -17.55 -14.65 17.43
N ALA A 157 -18.18 -14.51 16.26
CA ALA A 157 -18.54 -15.64 15.41
C ALA A 157 -17.30 -16.29 14.76
N SER A 158 -16.34 -15.48 14.34
CA SER A 158 -15.05 -15.91 13.80
C SER A 158 -13.95 -16.07 14.87
N GLY A 159 -14.21 -15.63 16.10
CA GLY A 159 -13.19 -15.57 17.15
C GLY A 159 -12.13 -14.50 16.88
N LEU A 160 -12.48 -13.48 16.09
CA LEU A 160 -11.66 -12.30 15.82
C LEU A 160 -11.72 -11.35 17.02
N GLU A 161 -10.58 -11.00 17.59
CA GLU A 161 -10.46 -9.94 18.59
C GLU A 161 -9.05 -9.38 18.55
N GLY A 162 -8.91 -8.06 18.51
CA GLY A 162 -7.58 -7.47 18.52
C GLY A 162 -7.52 -5.97 18.35
N SER A 163 -6.28 -5.48 18.39
CA SER A 163 -5.94 -4.09 18.16
C SER A 163 -4.64 -3.96 17.37
N LEU A 164 -4.55 -2.85 16.63
CA LEU A 164 -3.32 -2.41 16.01
C LEU A 164 -3.08 -0.94 16.40
N ILE A 165 -1.82 -0.61 16.71
CA ILE A 165 -1.39 0.76 17.02
C ILE A 165 -0.27 1.12 16.06
N PHE A 166 -0.40 2.24 15.38
CA PHE A 166 0.55 2.72 14.38
C PHE A 166 1.18 4.02 14.86
N LYS A 167 2.48 4.15 14.63
CA LYS A 167 3.24 5.38 14.80
C LYS A 167 4.02 5.69 13.53
N ASN A 168 3.66 6.76 12.83
CA ASN A 168 4.34 7.18 11.61
C ASN A 168 5.86 7.33 11.87
N ALA A 169 6.66 6.77 10.98
CA ALA A 169 8.12 6.73 11.11
C ALA A 169 8.83 7.86 10.34
N GLY A 170 8.10 8.91 9.98
CA GLY A 170 8.66 10.17 9.45
C GLY A 170 8.42 10.41 7.97
N THR A 171 7.86 9.45 7.24
CA THR A 171 7.55 9.62 5.81
C THR A 171 6.22 10.36 5.66
N PRO A 172 6.20 11.50 4.94
CA PRO A 172 5.04 12.39 4.96
C PRO A 172 3.84 11.80 4.19
N PRO A 173 2.61 12.08 4.65
CA PRO A 173 1.41 11.77 3.89
C PRO A 173 1.43 12.44 2.50
N HIS A 174 0.88 11.77 1.50
CA HIS A 174 0.90 12.26 0.12
C HIS A 174 -0.28 11.72 -0.70
N GLY A 175 -0.62 12.44 -1.77
CA GLY A 175 -1.61 12.02 -2.76
C GLY A 175 -0.96 11.17 -3.86
N PRO A 176 -1.72 10.75 -4.88
CA PRO A 176 -1.20 9.80 -5.85
C PRO A 176 -0.21 10.43 -6.82
N CYS A 177 -0.36 11.72 -7.07
CA CYS A 177 0.45 12.52 -8.01
C CYS A 177 1.07 13.76 -7.37
N SER A 178 1.11 13.82 -6.03
CA SER A 178 1.63 14.97 -5.31
C SER A 178 2.19 14.56 -3.96
N ASP A 179 3.30 15.17 -3.55
CA ASP A 179 3.88 15.11 -2.21
C ASP A 179 3.19 16.06 -1.21
N CYS A 180 2.03 16.63 -1.59
CA CYS A 180 1.27 17.57 -0.78
C CYS A 180 -0.12 17.03 -0.41
N THR A 181 -0.51 17.23 0.85
CA THR A 181 -1.84 16.88 1.38
C THR A 181 -2.93 17.91 1.07
N THR A 182 -2.54 19.04 0.51
CA THR A 182 -3.44 20.15 0.17
C THR A 182 -3.95 20.09 -1.27
N VAL A 183 -3.38 19.20 -2.09
CA VAL A 183 -3.79 18.97 -3.48
C VAL A 183 -4.87 17.88 -3.51
N PRO A 184 -5.86 17.96 -4.44
CA PRO A 184 -6.81 16.87 -4.64
C PRO A 184 -6.09 15.54 -4.90
N PRO A 185 -6.39 14.47 -4.16
CA PRO A 185 -5.69 13.19 -4.27
C PRO A 185 -6.23 12.33 -5.44
N TYR A 186 -6.32 12.91 -6.63
CA TYR A 186 -6.76 12.27 -7.87
C TYR A 186 -5.62 12.17 -8.90
N PHE A 187 -5.85 11.43 -9.98
CA PHE A 187 -4.92 11.27 -11.09
C PHE A 187 -5.16 12.28 -12.23
N ASP A 188 -6.01 13.29 -12.02
CA ASP A 188 -6.46 14.23 -13.05
C ASP A 188 -5.35 15.08 -13.70
N PRO A 189 -4.15 15.31 -13.10
CA PRO A 189 -3.07 15.96 -13.83
C PRO A 189 -2.63 15.18 -15.08
N LEU A 190 -2.79 13.85 -15.08
CA LEU A 190 -2.47 12.99 -16.22
C LEU A 190 -3.53 13.02 -17.34
N ALA A 191 -4.74 13.48 -17.03
CA ALA A 191 -5.82 13.65 -18.02
C ALA A 191 -5.66 14.93 -18.86
N ALA A 192 -4.78 15.85 -18.46
CA ALA A 192 -4.66 17.16 -19.09
C ALA A 192 -4.35 17.03 -20.60
N GLY A 193 -5.23 17.61 -21.42
CA GLY A 193 -5.10 17.62 -22.88
C GLY A 193 -5.37 16.28 -23.57
N GLN A 194 -5.88 15.27 -22.85
CA GLN A 194 -6.21 13.96 -23.41
C GLN A 194 -7.69 13.86 -23.80
N SER A 195 -7.97 13.09 -24.85
CA SER A 195 -9.32 12.61 -25.14
C SER A 195 -9.53 11.29 -24.40
N LEU A 196 -10.39 11.29 -23.40
CA LEU A 196 -10.64 10.14 -22.54
C LEU A 196 -11.87 9.35 -23.01
N ASN A 197 -11.80 8.02 -22.93
CA ASN A 197 -12.98 7.17 -22.95
C ASN A 197 -13.69 7.20 -21.56
N ASP A 198 -14.84 6.54 -21.41
CA ASP A 198 -15.61 6.58 -20.16
C ASP A 198 -14.87 5.94 -18.97
N ALA A 199 -14.15 4.84 -19.19
CA ALA A 199 -13.37 4.14 -18.16
C ALA A 199 -12.16 4.98 -17.72
N GLU A 200 -11.43 5.53 -18.68
CA GLU A 200 -10.33 6.49 -18.46
C GLU A 200 -10.84 7.71 -17.69
N ALA A 201 -12.00 8.27 -18.06
CA ALA A 201 -12.55 9.43 -17.37
C ALA A 201 -12.92 9.14 -15.91
N GLN A 202 -13.36 7.92 -15.59
CA GLN A 202 -13.57 7.48 -14.21
C GLN A 202 -12.23 7.31 -13.47
N LEU A 203 -11.30 6.55 -14.06
CA LEU A 203 -10.00 6.27 -13.45
C LEU A 203 -9.21 7.56 -13.16
N TYR A 204 -9.04 8.43 -14.16
CA TYR A 204 -8.23 9.63 -14.01
C TYR A 204 -8.86 10.68 -13.09
N ASN A 205 -10.17 10.93 -13.22
CA ASN A 205 -10.79 12.11 -12.60
C ASN A 205 -11.63 11.81 -11.36
N LYS A 206 -11.92 10.54 -11.07
CA LYS A 206 -12.88 10.17 -10.01
C LYS A 206 -12.36 9.11 -9.05
N VAL A 207 -11.30 8.39 -9.40
CA VAL A 207 -10.61 7.50 -8.46
C VAL A 207 -9.59 8.30 -7.70
N GLY A 208 -9.71 8.30 -6.37
CA GLY A 208 -8.76 8.95 -5.50
C GLY A 208 -8.00 7.96 -4.63
N TRP A 209 -6.78 8.34 -4.26
CA TRP A 209 -5.89 7.55 -3.41
C TRP A 209 -5.05 8.47 -2.54
N ALA A 210 -5.28 8.44 -1.23
CA ALA A 210 -4.51 9.19 -0.25
C ALA A 210 -3.68 8.22 0.59
N THR A 211 -2.35 8.39 0.61
CA THR A 211 -1.47 7.62 1.51
C THR A 211 -1.21 8.45 2.76
N ILE A 212 -1.74 8.00 3.91
CA ILE A 212 -1.69 8.75 5.17
C ILE A 212 -0.44 8.37 5.97
N MET A 213 -0.15 7.08 6.07
CA MET A 213 1.07 6.58 6.70
C MET A 213 1.84 5.72 5.70
N PRO A 214 2.73 6.31 4.90
CA PRO A 214 3.58 5.54 3.98
C PRO A 214 4.51 4.58 4.73
N ARG A 215 4.93 4.97 5.93
CA ARG A 215 5.63 4.12 6.88
C ARG A 215 5.24 4.43 8.31
N ALA A 216 4.93 3.37 9.05
CA ALA A 216 4.76 3.41 10.49
C ALA A 216 5.51 2.25 11.16
N ILE A 217 5.78 2.39 12.45
CA ILE A 217 6.03 1.25 13.34
C ILE A 217 4.69 0.84 13.93
N ALA A 218 4.31 -0.41 13.69
CA ALA A 218 3.03 -0.95 14.10
C ALA A 218 3.20 -2.02 15.20
N GLN A 219 2.34 -1.93 16.21
CA GLN A 219 2.13 -2.96 17.21
C GLN A 219 0.83 -3.68 16.90
N VAL A 220 0.89 -4.99 16.80
CA VAL A 220 -0.20 -5.86 16.40
C VAL A 220 -0.46 -6.85 17.52
N ASN A 221 -1.71 -6.91 17.98
CA ASN A 221 -2.20 -7.93 18.88
C ASN A 221 -3.59 -8.38 18.44
N ILE A 222 -3.65 -9.46 17.69
CA ILE A 222 -4.88 -10.00 17.11
C ILE A 222 -4.96 -11.50 17.40
N THR A 223 -6.16 -11.97 17.69
CA THR A 223 -6.50 -13.39 17.74
C THR A 223 -7.58 -13.68 16.71
N VAL A 224 -7.45 -14.78 15.98
CA VAL A 224 -8.44 -15.29 15.02
C VAL A 224 -8.58 -16.79 15.23
N GLY A 225 -9.79 -17.28 15.45
CA GLY A 225 -10.02 -18.72 15.65
C GLY A 225 -9.24 -19.35 16.81
N GLY A 226 -8.79 -18.53 17.78
CA GLY A 226 -7.94 -18.96 18.90
C GLY A 226 -6.42 -18.95 18.63
N GLU A 227 -5.99 -18.59 17.42
CA GLU A 227 -4.57 -18.39 17.09
C GLU A 227 -4.21 -16.90 17.17
N SER A 228 -3.10 -16.59 17.84
CA SER A 228 -2.68 -15.20 18.10
C SER A 228 -1.52 -14.76 17.21
N LEU A 229 -1.64 -13.57 16.63
CA LEU A 229 -0.60 -12.86 15.93
C LEU A 229 -0.13 -11.66 16.77
N LEU A 230 1.13 -11.71 17.20
CA LEU A 230 1.81 -10.65 17.95
C LEU A 230 3.02 -10.14 17.16
N LEU A 231 3.00 -8.86 16.78
CA LEU A 231 4.11 -8.16 16.14
C LEU A 231 4.38 -6.85 16.90
N GLU A 232 5.58 -6.65 17.43
CA GLU A 232 5.91 -5.46 18.26
C GLU A 232 6.54 -4.31 17.44
N ASP A 233 7.24 -4.65 16.36
CA ASP A 233 7.95 -3.71 15.48
C ASP A 233 7.61 -3.99 14.01
N ALA A 234 6.32 -4.17 13.70
CA ALA A 234 5.89 -4.37 12.32
C ALA A 234 6.06 -3.10 11.49
N LEU A 235 6.29 -3.26 10.19
CA LEU A 235 6.23 -2.17 9.23
C LEU A 235 4.74 -1.90 8.93
N GLY A 236 4.26 -0.75 9.35
CA GLY A 236 2.89 -0.31 9.14
C GLY A 236 2.74 0.55 7.90
N TYR A 237 1.59 0.44 7.24
CA TYR A 237 1.14 1.37 6.20
C TYR A 237 -0.38 1.61 6.31
N HIS A 238 -0.82 2.80 5.90
CA HIS A 238 -2.24 3.12 5.80
C HIS A 238 -2.54 4.06 4.63
N ASP A 239 -3.59 3.73 3.88
CA ASP A 239 -4.20 4.58 2.87
C ASP A 239 -5.73 4.55 2.89
N GLN A 240 -6.29 5.48 2.12
CA GLN A 240 -7.68 5.54 1.74
C GLN A 240 -7.78 5.57 0.21
N THR A 241 -8.68 4.76 -0.35
CA THR A 241 -8.98 4.75 -1.80
C THR A 241 -10.47 4.75 -2.01
N TRP A 242 -10.92 5.54 -2.99
CA TRP A 242 -12.34 5.64 -3.33
C TRP A 242 -12.54 5.74 -4.84
N GLY A 243 -13.74 5.38 -5.28
CA GLY A 243 -14.10 5.43 -6.69
C GLY A 243 -15.60 5.58 -6.90
N PRO A 244 -16.02 6.00 -8.11
CA PRO A 244 -17.42 6.27 -8.43
C PRO A 244 -18.25 4.99 -8.68
N ALA A 245 -17.58 3.85 -8.85
CA ALA A 245 -18.15 2.54 -9.13
C ALA A 245 -17.17 1.44 -8.66
N GLY A 246 -17.54 0.16 -8.75
CA GLY A 246 -16.59 -0.95 -8.59
C GLY A 246 -15.54 -0.96 -9.71
N PHE A 247 -14.35 -1.50 -9.44
CA PHE A 247 -13.22 -1.52 -10.35
C PHE A 247 -13.54 -2.17 -11.70
N GLU A 248 -14.40 -3.18 -11.73
CA GLU A 248 -14.84 -3.86 -12.95
C GLU A 248 -15.53 -2.96 -13.99
N GLN A 249 -15.90 -1.73 -13.61
CA GLN A 249 -16.53 -0.78 -14.51
C GLN A 249 -15.54 0.16 -15.19
N PHE A 250 -14.29 0.24 -14.73
CA PHE A 250 -13.32 1.20 -15.29
C PHE A 250 -11.87 0.74 -15.30
N ALA A 251 -11.44 -0.18 -14.43
CA ALA A 251 -10.10 -0.74 -14.42
C ALA A 251 -10.12 -2.12 -15.09
N PHE A 252 -9.14 -2.38 -15.96
CA PHE A 252 -8.90 -3.69 -16.53
C PHE A 252 -7.96 -4.51 -15.63
N THR A 253 -6.83 -3.92 -15.28
CA THR A 253 -5.89 -4.48 -14.30
C THR A 253 -5.23 -3.35 -13.50
N TRP A 254 -4.92 -3.62 -12.24
CA TRP A 254 -4.22 -2.73 -11.33
C TRP A 254 -3.21 -3.56 -10.55
N LEU A 255 -1.93 -3.30 -10.75
CA LEU A 255 -0.85 -3.85 -9.93
C LEU A 255 -0.31 -2.74 -9.05
N SER A 256 -0.30 -2.91 -7.75
CA SER A 256 0.36 -2.01 -6.82
C SER A 256 1.06 -2.75 -5.70
N GLY A 257 1.96 -2.07 -5.01
CA GLY A 257 2.50 -2.60 -3.77
C GLY A 257 3.24 -1.56 -2.96
N GLN A 258 3.42 -1.86 -1.68
CA GLN A 258 4.00 -0.97 -0.70
C GLN A 258 4.69 -1.72 0.43
N GLY A 259 5.69 -1.08 1.02
CA GLY A 259 6.42 -1.60 2.17
C GLY A 259 7.79 -0.94 2.29
N ALA A 260 8.76 -1.67 2.82
CA ALA A 260 10.08 -1.10 3.07
C ALA A 260 11.22 -2.09 2.78
N CYS A 261 12.38 -1.51 2.47
CA CYS A 261 13.65 -2.21 2.38
C CYS A 261 14.69 -1.43 3.20
N GLY A 262 14.95 -1.84 4.44
CA GLY A 262 15.79 -1.08 5.37
C GLY A 262 15.33 0.40 5.51
N PRO A 263 16.14 1.39 5.12
CA PRO A 263 15.79 2.81 5.20
C PRO A 263 14.88 3.30 4.06
N PHE A 264 14.59 2.45 3.07
CA PHE A 264 13.73 2.80 1.95
C PHE A 264 12.27 2.50 2.23
N ASP A 265 11.41 3.43 1.84
CA ASP A 265 9.95 3.24 1.79
C ASP A 265 9.52 3.26 0.35
N ILE A 266 8.74 2.27 -0.03
CA ILE A 266 8.44 1.96 -1.43
C ILE A 266 6.93 1.96 -1.60
N THR A 267 6.47 2.62 -2.66
CA THR A 267 5.15 2.37 -3.24
C THR A 267 5.30 2.33 -4.75
N TYR A 268 4.64 1.39 -5.41
CA TYR A 268 4.62 1.29 -6.86
C TYR A 268 3.22 0.95 -7.34
N GLY A 269 2.94 1.29 -8.61
CA GLY A 269 1.67 1.01 -9.24
C GLY A 269 1.71 1.17 -10.75
N GLU A 270 1.02 0.28 -11.45
CA GLU A 270 0.59 0.43 -12.84
C GLU A 270 -0.92 0.10 -12.90
N VAL A 271 -1.71 0.99 -13.50
CA VAL A 271 -3.17 0.82 -13.62
C VAL A 271 -3.61 1.07 -15.04
N GLN A 272 -4.35 0.12 -15.59
CA GLN A 272 -4.88 0.17 -16.95
C GLN A 272 -6.41 0.29 -16.92
N ALA A 273 -6.94 1.26 -17.67
CA ALA A 273 -8.38 1.42 -17.83
C ALA A 273 -8.94 0.44 -18.89
N ILE A 274 -10.22 0.09 -18.76
CA ILE A 274 -10.91 -0.75 -19.76
C ILE A 274 -10.95 -0.06 -21.13
N GLY A 275 -10.64 -0.81 -22.18
CA GLY A 275 -10.64 -0.33 -23.57
C GLY A 275 -9.54 0.70 -23.85
N SER A 276 -8.45 0.66 -23.08
CA SER A 276 -7.32 1.59 -23.18
C SER A 276 -6.07 0.92 -23.76
N GLY A 277 -5.25 1.66 -24.49
CA GLY A 277 -3.89 1.24 -24.79
C GLY A 277 -2.99 1.41 -23.56
N ARG A 278 -1.94 0.59 -23.46
CA ARG A 278 -0.95 0.67 -22.38
C ARG A 278 -0.30 2.05 -22.26
N ASP A 279 -0.19 2.82 -23.35
CA ASP A 279 0.33 4.20 -23.36
C ASP A 279 -0.47 5.20 -22.52
N LYS A 280 -1.66 4.80 -22.06
CA LYS A 280 -2.47 5.57 -21.12
C LYS A 280 -2.56 4.89 -19.74
N ASP A 281 -1.70 3.94 -19.44
CA ASP A 281 -1.64 3.37 -18.10
C ASP A 281 -1.03 4.38 -17.15
N ILE A 282 -1.59 4.44 -15.94
CA ILE A 282 -1.08 5.29 -14.88
C ILE A 282 0.10 4.56 -14.25
N ILE A 283 1.29 5.16 -14.31
CA ILE A 283 2.48 4.71 -13.58
C ILE A 283 2.67 5.59 -12.36
N LYS A 284 2.62 4.97 -11.18
CA LYS A 284 2.86 5.60 -9.89
C LYS A 284 4.06 4.95 -9.22
N GLY A 285 5.04 5.75 -8.79
CA GLY A 285 6.21 5.25 -8.08
C GLY A 285 6.65 6.23 -7.02
N PHE A 286 6.77 5.77 -5.78
CA PHE A 286 7.23 6.55 -4.65
C PHE A 286 8.40 5.83 -4.01
N LEU A 287 9.50 6.57 -3.82
CA LEU A 287 10.64 6.11 -3.08
C LEU A 287 11.04 7.19 -2.08
N ALA A 288 11.06 6.84 -0.80
CA ALA A 288 11.65 7.66 0.24
C ALA A 288 12.88 6.96 0.83
N TYR A 289 13.80 7.75 1.37
CA TYR A 289 14.96 7.29 2.13
C TYR A 289 15.04 8.09 3.43
N ASP A 290 15.02 7.40 4.57
CA ASP A 290 15.02 8.03 5.90
C ASP A 290 13.93 9.13 6.04
N GLY A 291 12.71 8.84 5.61
CA GLY A 291 11.58 9.76 5.67
C GLY A 291 11.56 10.86 4.59
N GLN A 292 12.59 10.93 3.74
CA GLN A 292 12.68 11.94 2.68
C GLN A 292 12.31 11.36 1.34
N ILE A 293 11.31 11.94 0.68
CA ILE A 293 10.92 11.58 -0.68
C ILE A 293 12.07 11.88 -1.64
N VAL A 294 12.59 10.84 -2.28
CA VAL A 294 13.65 10.95 -3.29
C VAL A 294 13.12 10.72 -4.71
N GLN A 295 11.95 10.10 -4.85
CA GLN A 295 11.22 9.92 -6.12
C GLN A 295 9.71 9.98 -5.86
N ASN A 296 8.97 10.69 -6.73
CA ASN A 296 7.51 10.66 -6.78
C ASN A 296 7.07 10.73 -8.25
N GLN A 297 7.10 9.59 -8.92
CA GLN A 297 6.59 9.45 -10.27
C GLN A 297 5.06 9.36 -10.23
N CYS A 298 4.43 10.24 -10.98
CA CYS A 298 3.10 10.06 -11.53
C CYS A 298 3.18 10.46 -13.00
N SER A 299 3.02 9.50 -13.90
CA SER A 299 3.10 9.70 -15.35
C SER A 299 2.26 8.67 -16.08
N ARG A 300 2.12 8.82 -17.40
CA ARG A 300 1.63 7.73 -18.23
C ARG A 300 2.77 6.83 -18.69
N PHE A 301 2.46 5.57 -18.96
CA PHE A 301 3.43 4.63 -19.49
C PHE A 301 4.00 5.13 -20.82
N GLY A 302 5.31 5.01 -21.01
CA GLY A 302 5.96 5.36 -22.27
C GLY A 302 6.13 6.86 -22.56
N GLU A 303 5.85 7.77 -21.62
CA GLU A 303 6.05 9.24 -21.78
C GLU A 303 7.53 9.69 -21.93
N GLY A 304 8.45 8.81 -22.34
CA GLY A 304 9.80 9.17 -22.76
C GLY A 304 10.67 9.75 -21.63
N ARG A 305 10.52 9.23 -20.40
CA ARG A 305 11.32 9.63 -19.25
C ARG A 305 12.53 8.70 -19.13
N ASP A 306 13.73 9.27 -19.12
CA ASP A 306 14.97 8.50 -18.88
C ASP A 306 15.39 8.55 -17.40
N LYS A 307 14.73 9.38 -16.60
CA LYS A 307 15.00 9.64 -15.18
C LYS A 307 13.70 9.97 -14.46
N ASP A 308 13.74 9.83 -13.13
CA ASP A 308 12.56 9.92 -12.28
C ASP A 308 11.50 8.89 -12.73
N THR A 309 11.95 7.64 -12.86
CA THR A 309 11.20 6.52 -13.41
C THR A 309 11.19 5.31 -12.50
N LEU A 310 10.15 4.52 -12.63
CA LEU A 310 9.88 3.23 -12.04
C LEU A 310 9.66 2.24 -13.17
N SER A 311 10.24 1.05 -13.04
CA SER A 311 9.89 -0.14 -13.81
C SER A 311 9.48 -1.24 -12.85
N VAL A 312 8.43 -1.98 -13.21
CA VAL A 312 7.98 -3.17 -12.50
C VAL A 312 8.05 -4.34 -13.47
N THR A 313 8.87 -5.34 -13.14
CA THR A 313 9.00 -6.57 -13.95
C THR A 313 8.57 -7.76 -13.11
N LEU A 314 7.46 -8.41 -13.49
CA LEU A 314 7.01 -9.65 -12.85
C LEU A 314 7.94 -10.81 -13.23
N THR A 315 8.27 -11.68 -12.28
CA THR A 315 9.26 -12.76 -12.47
C THR A 315 8.78 -14.11 -11.96
N GLY A 316 9.17 -15.16 -12.69
CA GLY A 316 8.79 -16.55 -12.42
C GLY A 316 7.29 -16.78 -12.48
N GLN A 317 6.86 -18.03 -12.49
CA GLN A 317 5.45 -18.37 -12.72
C GLN A 317 5.06 -19.60 -11.92
N THR A 318 3.86 -19.55 -11.35
CA THR A 318 3.20 -20.69 -10.72
C THR A 318 1.73 -20.72 -11.13
N THR A 319 1.08 -21.87 -10.93
CA THR A 319 -0.38 -21.96 -10.98
C THR A 319 -0.90 -21.71 -9.57
N ASP A 320 -1.75 -20.70 -9.39
CA ASP A 320 -2.44 -20.49 -8.11
C ASP A 320 -3.34 -21.71 -7.83
N PRO A 321 -3.20 -22.36 -6.66
CA PRO A 321 -3.93 -23.59 -6.37
C PRO A 321 -5.44 -23.38 -6.13
N PHE A 322 -5.88 -22.15 -5.87
CA PHE A 322 -7.28 -21.80 -5.58
C PHE A 322 -8.02 -21.34 -6.83
N THR A 323 -7.43 -20.44 -7.62
CA THR A 323 -8.03 -19.87 -8.84
C THR A 323 -7.69 -20.69 -10.08
N GLY A 324 -6.56 -21.42 -10.07
CA GLY A 324 -6.04 -22.14 -11.24
C GLY A 324 -5.36 -21.24 -12.27
N GLU A 325 -5.24 -19.94 -12.00
CA GLU A 325 -4.62 -18.98 -12.90
C GLU A 325 -3.10 -19.03 -12.80
N GLN A 326 -2.43 -18.52 -13.83
CA GLN A 326 -0.99 -18.30 -13.75
C GLN A 326 -0.73 -17.02 -12.96
N ALA A 327 0.13 -17.11 -11.95
CA ALA A 327 0.52 -15.99 -11.10
C ALA A 327 2.04 -15.86 -11.08
N PRO A 328 2.58 -14.63 -10.98
CA PRO A 328 4.00 -14.43 -10.80
C PRO A 328 4.47 -14.90 -9.43
N THR A 329 5.71 -15.35 -9.35
CA THR A 329 6.33 -15.80 -8.08
C THR A 329 7.20 -14.72 -7.45
N GLY A 330 7.31 -13.55 -8.08
CA GLY A 330 8.14 -12.45 -7.62
C GLY A 330 8.08 -11.28 -8.59
N LEU A 331 8.85 -10.25 -8.28
CA LEU A 331 9.03 -9.11 -9.16
C LEU A 331 10.35 -8.38 -8.89
N VAL A 332 10.78 -7.61 -9.87
CA VAL A 332 11.89 -6.67 -9.77
C VAL A 332 11.34 -5.27 -9.90
N LEU A 333 11.68 -4.42 -8.91
CA LEU A 333 11.42 -2.98 -8.96
C LEU A 333 12.71 -2.26 -9.30
N GLU A 334 12.66 -1.36 -10.27
CA GLU A 334 13.79 -0.51 -10.64
C GLU A 334 13.36 0.96 -10.55
N PHE A 335 14.08 1.73 -9.75
CA PHE A 335 13.88 3.17 -9.62
C PHE A 335 15.11 3.90 -10.19
N THR A 336 14.89 4.86 -11.08
CA THR A 336 15.95 5.77 -11.55
C THR A 336 15.60 7.18 -11.10
N LEU A 337 16.37 7.76 -10.19
CA LEU A 337 16.13 9.12 -9.70
C LEU A 337 16.44 10.19 -10.75
N ALA A 338 16.01 11.43 -10.51
CA ALA A 338 16.30 12.59 -11.36
C ALA A 338 17.81 12.85 -11.60
N ASN A 339 18.68 12.42 -10.67
CA ASN A 339 20.13 12.51 -10.82
C ASN A 339 20.75 11.32 -11.58
N GLY A 340 19.95 10.32 -11.99
CA GLY A 340 20.38 9.09 -12.66
C GLY A 340 20.83 7.99 -11.71
N THR A 341 20.73 8.17 -10.39
CA THR A 341 21.01 7.09 -9.43
C THR A 341 19.95 6.00 -9.56
N GLN A 342 20.39 4.76 -9.63
CA GLN A 342 19.53 3.60 -9.77
C GLN A 342 19.43 2.81 -8.47
N TYR A 343 18.22 2.35 -8.17
CA TYR A 343 17.90 1.40 -7.10
C TYR A 343 17.18 0.20 -7.69
N VAL A 344 17.53 -0.99 -7.23
CA VAL A 344 16.94 -2.24 -7.69
C VAL A 344 16.52 -3.06 -6.47
N PHE A 345 15.30 -3.58 -6.50
CA PHE A 345 14.75 -4.44 -5.46
C PHE A 345 14.28 -5.74 -6.10
N ASN A 346 14.87 -6.86 -5.69
CA ASN A 346 14.52 -8.19 -6.15
C ASN A 346 13.66 -8.85 -5.08
N LEU A 347 12.41 -9.14 -5.42
CA LEU A 347 11.39 -9.58 -4.50
C LEU A 347 10.80 -10.92 -4.95
N GLU A 348 10.57 -11.80 -4.00
CA GLU A 348 9.96 -13.12 -4.16
C GLU A 348 8.70 -13.18 -3.31
N ASN A 349 7.67 -13.82 -3.85
CA ASN A 349 6.41 -14.03 -3.16
C ASN A 349 6.53 -15.19 -2.17
N SER A 350 6.31 -14.92 -0.89
CA SER A 350 6.29 -15.95 0.15
C SER A 350 4.91 -16.60 0.29
N ASN A 351 3.85 -15.79 0.22
CA ASN A 351 2.47 -16.20 0.49
C ASN A 351 1.48 -15.30 -0.26
N GLU A 352 0.40 -15.91 -0.74
CA GLU A 352 -0.74 -15.21 -1.33
C GLU A 352 -1.96 -15.29 -0.41
N ASN A 353 -2.52 -14.15 0.00
CA ASN A 353 -3.76 -14.09 0.78
C ASN A 353 -4.40 -12.68 0.81
N PRO A 354 -5.59 -12.47 0.23
CA PRO A 354 -6.43 -13.48 -0.42
C PRO A 354 -5.89 -13.86 -1.81
N ALA A 355 -6.29 -15.04 -2.26
CA ALA A 355 -6.14 -15.52 -3.63
C ALA A 355 -7.54 -15.69 -4.23
N GLN A 356 -7.92 -14.81 -5.16
CA GLN A 356 -9.22 -14.79 -5.82
C GLN A 356 -9.04 -14.45 -7.30
N THR A 357 -9.94 -14.92 -8.17
CA THR A 357 -9.89 -14.70 -9.62
C THR A 357 -9.73 -13.22 -10.02
N VAL A 358 -10.36 -12.31 -9.28
CA VAL A 358 -10.30 -10.87 -9.56
C VAL A 358 -9.34 -10.13 -8.64
N TYR A 359 -8.66 -10.84 -7.74
CA TYR A 359 -7.86 -10.22 -6.70
C TYR A 359 -6.84 -11.15 -6.05
N HIS A 360 -5.56 -10.79 -6.17
CA HIS A 360 -4.44 -11.47 -5.53
C HIS A 360 -3.70 -10.49 -4.62
N ARG A 361 -3.30 -10.95 -3.42
CA ARG A 361 -2.41 -10.19 -2.53
C ARG A 361 -1.19 -10.99 -2.15
N TRP A 362 -0.01 -10.50 -2.51
CA TRP A 362 1.28 -11.17 -2.27
C TRP A 362 2.03 -10.55 -1.10
N ARG A 363 2.72 -11.39 -0.32
CA ARG A 363 3.74 -10.94 0.62
C ARG A 363 5.08 -11.14 -0.05
N LEU A 364 5.75 -10.03 -0.30
CA LEU A 364 6.99 -9.98 -1.05
C LEU A 364 8.16 -9.78 -0.11
N GLY A 365 9.07 -10.75 -0.08
CA GLY A 365 10.35 -10.69 0.63
C GLY A 365 11.51 -10.61 -0.34
N GLY A 366 12.64 -10.08 0.09
CA GLY A 366 13.82 -10.09 -0.77
C GLY A 366 14.88 -9.11 -0.35
N LYS A 367 15.66 -8.64 -1.33
CA LYS A 367 16.73 -7.66 -1.09
C LYS A 367 16.77 -6.59 -2.16
N GLY A 368 17.13 -5.38 -1.75
CA GLY A 368 17.39 -4.30 -2.68
C GLY A 368 18.01 -3.07 -2.08
N GLY A 369 18.31 -2.11 -2.95
CA GLY A 369 19.01 -0.89 -2.58
C GLY A 369 19.67 -0.25 -3.79
N ARG A 370 20.64 0.62 -3.53
CA ARG A 370 21.36 1.32 -4.60
C ARG A 370 22.17 0.33 -5.43
N VAL A 371 22.16 0.46 -6.76
CA VAL A 371 23.01 -0.35 -7.64
C VAL A 371 24.49 -0.14 -7.29
N GLY A 372 25.19 -1.23 -6.98
CA GLY A 372 26.59 -1.22 -6.52
C GLY A 372 26.80 -0.73 -5.08
N GLY A 373 25.72 -0.50 -4.33
CA GLY A 373 25.74 -0.08 -2.93
C GLY A 373 25.26 -1.17 -1.96
N GLU A 374 24.99 -0.75 -0.72
CA GLU A 374 24.39 -1.59 0.31
C GLU A 374 23.01 -2.10 -0.11
N GLN A 375 22.72 -3.36 0.24
CA GLN A 375 21.45 -4.03 -0.02
C GLN A 375 20.79 -4.34 1.31
N TYR A 376 19.49 -4.08 1.40
CA TYR A 376 18.68 -4.23 2.59
C TYR A 376 17.64 -5.33 2.39
N ASP A 377 17.29 -6.00 3.48
CA ASP A 377 16.14 -6.90 3.52
C ASP A 377 14.85 -6.12 3.31
N CYS A 378 13.96 -6.72 2.54
CA CYS A 378 12.71 -6.14 2.08
C CYS A 378 11.52 -6.93 2.61
N ALA A 379 10.46 -6.20 2.98
CA ALA A 379 9.13 -6.75 3.20
C ALA A 379 8.10 -5.78 2.60
N LEU A 380 7.27 -6.29 1.67
CA LEU A 380 6.22 -5.54 1.00
C LEU A 380 4.94 -6.36 0.90
N ILE A 381 3.82 -5.68 0.77
CA ILE A 381 2.56 -6.26 0.28
C ILE A 381 2.31 -5.73 -1.13
N ALA A 382 1.91 -6.62 -2.02
CA ALA A 382 1.47 -6.26 -3.36
C ALA A 382 0.04 -6.72 -3.58
N ASP A 383 -0.75 -5.91 -4.28
CA ASP A 383 -2.09 -6.24 -4.73
C ASP A 383 -2.11 -6.26 -6.27
N TRP A 384 -2.67 -7.33 -6.81
CA TRP A 384 -3.08 -7.40 -8.21
C TRP A 384 -4.61 -7.48 -8.26
N LEU A 385 -5.24 -6.34 -8.55
CA LEU A 385 -6.66 -6.29 -8.84
C LEU A 385 -6.84 -6.62 -10.32
N ASN A 386 -7.54 -7.71 -10.61
CA ASN A 386 -7.66 -8.28 -11.95
C ASN A 386 -9.11 -8.37 -12.44
N PRO A 387 -9.92 -7.30 -12.36
CA PRO A 387 -11.33 -7.38 -12.74
C PRO A 387 -11.54 -7.66 -14.25
N GLY A 388 -10.57 -7.30 -15.10
CA GLY A 388 -10.61 -7.53 -16.54
C GLY A 388 -10.15 -8.93 -16.95
N GLY A 389 -9.58 -9.72 -16.04
CA GLY A 389 -9.07 -11.06 -16.35
C GLY A 389 -7.79 -11.06 -17.17
N ALA A 390 -6.88 -10.12 -16.91
CA ALA A 390 -5.53 -10.14 -17.45
C ALA A 390 -4.85 -11.47 -17.12
N VAL A 391 -4.14 -12.03 -18.09
CA VAL A 391 -3.44 -13.31 -17.94
C VAL A 391 -1.95 -13.06 -17.80
N TYR A 392 -1.33 -13.71 -16.83
CA TYR A 392 0.12 -13.68 -16.68
C TYR A 392 0.79 -14.85 -17.41
N SER A 393 1.91 -14.56 -18.05
CA SER A 393 2.89 -15.56 -18.47
C SER A 393 4.30 -15.05 -18.20
N GLU A 394 5.23 -15.93 -17.87
CA GLU A 394 6.60 -15.54 -17.56
C GLU A 394 7.23 -14.79 -18.74
N GLY A 395 7.74 -13.59 -18.46
CA GLY A 395 8.32 -12.71 -19.47
C GLY A 395 7.32 -11.83 -20.22
N SER A 396 6.02 -11.92 -19.94
CA SER A 396 5.01 -10.97 -20.43
C SER A 396 4.63 -9.95 -19.36
N SER A 397 4.07 -8.81 -19.80
CA SER A 397 3.38 -7.90 -18.90
C SER A 397 1.90 -8.28 -18.81
N ILE A 398 1.32 -8.17 -17.62
CA ILE A 398 -0.15 -8.26 -17.42
C ILE A 398 -0.90 -7.02 -17.98
N PHE A 399 -0.17 -6.06 -18.54
CA PHE A 399 -0.71 -4.82 -19.12
C PHE A 399 -0.65 -4.78 -20.66
N ASP A 400 -0.10 -5.83 -21.30
CA ASP A 400 0.09 -5.84 -22.76
C ASP A 400 -1.17 -6.22 -23.54
N GLU A 401 -2.14 -6.90 -22.91
CA GLU A 401 -3.35 -7.43 -23.57
C GLU A 401 -4.62 -7.11 -22.75
N GLN A 402 -5.70 -6.75 -23.44
CA GLN A 402 -7.07 -6.63 -22.89
C GLN A 402 -8.05 -7.58 -23.55
#